data_AF-A0A8B3C801-F1
#
_entry.id   AF-A0A8B3C801-F1
#
_cell.length_a   1.000
_cell.length_b   1.000
_cell.length_c   1.000
_cell.angle_alpha   90.00
_cell.angle_beta   90.00
_cell.angle_gamma   90.00
#
_symmetry.space_group_name_H-M   'P 1'
#
loop_
_entity.id
_entity.type
_entity.pdbx_description
1 polymer ?
#
loop_
_entity_poly.entity_id
_entity_poly.type
_entity_poly.pdbx_seq_one_letter_code
_entity_poly.pdbx_strand_id
1 'polypeptide(L)'
;MSIMKHAAFQYIHKALFFDYSPHVVAVLNQRIKSLELVNATAIQADYNQSETLCSILAKECSKDRSLNLILIDPTDCSVPFDLIRHIKMTLKNVDFIVNVATGTDFTRNIPMAFNDKHRAIKYERFFRRFIFF
;
A
#
# COMPACT_ATOMS: atom_id res chain seq x y z
N MET A 1 8.41 -6.35 10.00
CA MET A 1 8.25 -7.45 11.00
C MET A 1 7.88 -6.98 12.39
N SER A 2 8.00 -5.69 12.74
CA SER A 2 7.73 -5.21 14.12
C SER A 2 6.28 -5.44 14.57
N ILE A 3 5.29 -5.22 13.70
CA ILE A 3 3.87 -5.28 14.08
C ILE A 3 3.41 -6.69 14.47
N MET A 4 3.87 -7.72 13.75
CA MET A 4 3.43 -9.11 13.95
C MET A 4 3.95 -9.72 15.26
N LYS A 5 4.97 -9.12 15.86
CA LYS A 5 5.53 -9.55 17.15
C LYS A 5 4.89 -8.85 18.35
N HIS A 6 4.04 -7.86 18.11
CA HIS A 6 3.42 -7.10 19.19
C HIS A 6 2.34 -7.93 19.89
N ALA A 7 2.24 -7.84 21.21
CA ALA A 7 1.28 -8.63 22.00
C ALA A 7 -0.18 -8.40 21.60
N ALA A 8 -0.51 -7.20 21.11
CA ALA A 8 -1.85 -6.86 20.62
C ALA A 8 -2.18 -7.46 19.24
N PHE A 9 -1.22 -8.07 18.53
CA PHE A 9 -1.45 -8.66 17.21
C PHE A 9 -2.47 -9.81 17.25
N GLN A 10 -2.62 -10.47 18.41
CA GLN A 10 -3.65 -11.49 18.65
C GLN A 10 -5.09 -10.97 18.45
N TYR A 11 -5.31 -9.66 18.57
CA TYR A 11 -6.64 -9.04 18.37
C TYR A 11 -6.92 -8.71 16.90
N ILE A 12 -5.94 -8.87 16.01
CA ILE A 12 -6.11 -8.66 14.57
C ILE A 12 -6.72 -9.93 13.97
N HIS A 13 -7.92 -9.81 13.39
CA HIS A 13 -8.59 -10.95 12.75
C HIS A 13 -7.83 -11.45 11.51
N LYS A 14 -7.34 -10.54 10.68
CA LYS A 14 -6.57 -10.83 9.47
C LYS A 14 -5.62 -9.68 9.15
N ALA A 15 -4.36 -10.01 8.85
CA ALA A 15 -3.33 -9.07 8.41
C ALA A 15 -2.86 -9.45 7.00
N LEU A 16 -2.95 -8.48 6.08
CA LEU A 16 -2.52 -8.64 4.69
C LEU A 16 -1.32 -7.73 4.44
N PHE A 17 -0.24 -8.29 3.90
CA PHE A 17 0.95 -7.56 3.49
C PHE A 17 1.08 -7.60 1.97
N PHE A 18 1.35 -6.47 1.34
CA PHE A 18 1.43 -6.36 -0.11
C PHE A 18 2.80 -5.85 -0.52
N ASP A 19 3.41 -6.51 -1.51
CA ASP A 19 4.65 -6.06 -2.14
C ASP A 19 4.64 -6.48 -3.62
N TYR A 20 5.22 -5.68 -4.50
CA TYR A 20 5.29 -6.00 -5.93
C TYR A 20 6.31 -7.12 -6.21
N SER A 21 7.33 -7.26 -5.35
CA SER A 21 8.42 -8.21 -5.52
C SER A 21 8.02 -9.60 -5.02
N PRO A 22 7.99 -10.61 -5.90
CA PRO A 22 7.67 -11.98 -5.51
C PRO A 22 8.70 -12.54 -4.51
N HIS A 23 9.95 -12.09 -4.57
CA HIS A 23 10.99 -12.47 -3.62
C HIS A 23 10.67 -11.94 -2.21
N VAL A 24 10.27 -10.67 -2.08
CA VAL A 24 9.91 -10.08 -0.78
C VAL A 24 8.70 -10.79 -0.19
N VAL A 25 7.68 -11.06 -1.02
CA VAL A 25 6.48 -11.82 -0.61
C VAL A 25 6.85 -13.22 -0.09
N ALA A 26 7.73 -13.94 -0.78
CA ALA A 26 8.19 -15.26 -0.36
C ALA A 26 8.91 -15.20 1.00
N VAL A 27 9.82 -14.25 1.19
CA VAL A 27 10.54 -14.03 2.45
C VAL A 27 9.58 -13.66 3.58
N LEU A 28 8.60 -12.79 3.34
CA LEU A 28 7.60 -12.42 4.34
C LEU A 28 6.73 -13.61 4.75
N ASN A 29 6.27 -14.41 3.78
CA ASN A 29 5.49 -15.61 4.07
C ASN A 29 6.29 -16.67 4.83
N GLN A 30 7.58 -16.85 4.53
CA GLN A 30 8.45 -17.73 5.32
C GLN A 30 8.55 -17.24 6.77
N ARG A 31 8.69 -15.93 6.98
CA ARG A 31 8.74 -15.32 8.31
C ARG A 31 7.41 -15.46 9.06
N ILE A 32 6.28 -15.24 8.40
CA ILE A 32 4.94 -15.46 8.98
C ILE A 32 4.79 -16.90 9.47
N LYS A 33 5.19 -17.88 8.64
CA LYS A 33 5.19 -19.30 9.01
C LYS A 33 6.08 -19.59 10.22
N SER A 34 7.28 -19.00 10.28
CA SER A 34 8.19 -19.17 11.43
C SER A 34 7.67 -18.58 12.74
N LEU A 35 6.71 -17.65 12.67
CA LEU A 35 6.01 -17.09 13.82
C LEU A 35 4.72 -17.86 14.16
N GLU A 36 4.41 -18.91 13.41
CA GLU A 36 3.20 -19.73 13.58
C GLU A 36 1.89 -18.93 13.52
N LEU A 37 1.91 -17.81 12.78
CA LEU A 37 0.74 -16.93 12.61
C LEU A 37 -0.18 -17.46 11.52
N VAL A 38 -1.43 -17.74 11.88
CA VAL A 38 -2.48 -18.21 10.95
C VAL A 38 -3.33 -17.09 10.38
N ASN A 39 -3.30 -15.91 11.00
CA ASN A 39 -4.10 -14.74 10.66
C ASN A 39 -3.34 -13.74 9.78
N ALA A 40 -2.17 -14.09 9.24
CA ALA A 40 -1.33 -13.21 8.45
C ALA A 40 -0.93 -13.84 7.12
N THR A 41 -0.89 -13.04 6.05
CA THR A 41 -0.35 -13.50 4.75
C THR A 41 0.25 -12.34 3.97
N ALA A 42 1.31 -12.62 3.22
CA ALA A 42 1.86 -11.71 2.22
C ALA A 42 1.38 -12.11 0.82
N ILE A 43 0.94 -11.12 0.04
CA ILE A 43 0.37 -11.29 -1.29
C ILE A 43 1.12 -10.38 -2.26
N GLN A 44 1.49 -10.92 -3.43
CA GLN A 44 2.06 -10.11 -4.49
C GLN A 44 1.00 -9.18 -5.07
N ALA A 45 1.25 -7.87 -5.01
CA ALA A 45 0.40 -6.87 -5.63
C ALA A 45 1.18 -5.58 -5.86
N ASP A 46 0.84 -4.87 -6.93
CA ASP A 46 1.38 -3.56 -7.25
C ASP A 46 0.30 -2.50 -6.98
N TYR A 47 0.64 -1.47 -6.21
CA TYR A 47 -0.26 -0.35 -5.91
C TYR A 47 -0.56 0.52 -7.15
N ASN A 48 0.23 0.39 -8.23
CA ASN A 48 -0.09 0.95 -9.55
C ASN A 48 -1.18 0.18 -10.29
N GLN A 49 -1.52 -1.03 -9.84
CA GLN A 49 -2.55 -1.90 -10.42
C GLN A 49 -3.75 -1.99 -9.47
N SER A 50 -4.43 -0.86 -9.28
CA SER A 50 -5.49 -0.71 -8.28
C SER A 50 -6.63 -1.73 -8.44
N GLU A 51 -6.98 -2.13 -9.66
CA GLU A 51 -8.04 -3.11 -9.90
C GLU A 51 -7.70 -4.49 -9.30
N THR A 52 -6.49 -4.99 -9.58
CA THR A 52 -5.98 -6.24 -9.02
C THR A 52 -5.95 -6.19 -7.50
N LEU A 53 -5.39 -5.11 -6.93
CA LEU A 53 -5.33 -4.94 -5.47
C LEU A 53 -6.74 -4.90 -4.85
N CYS A 54 -7.67 -4.16 -5.44
CA CYS A 54 -9.06 -4.10 -4.98
C CYS A 54 -9.79 -5.44 -5.11
N SER A 55 -9.52 -6.24 -6.15
CA SER A 55 -10.09 -7.59 -6.28
C SER A 55 -9.62 -8.51 -5.16
N ILE A 56 -8.36 -8.41 -4.76
CA ILE A 56 -7.79 -9.16 -3.63
C ILE A 56 -8.45 -8.70 -2.33
N LEU A 57 -8.54 -7.39 -2.08
CA LEU A 57 -9.21 -6.86 -0.89
C LEU A 57 -10.68 -7.28 -0.82
N ALA A 58 -11.39 -7.26 -1.94
CA ALA A 58 -12.78 -7.68 -2.02
C ALA A 58 -13.00 -9.16 -1.69
N LYS A 59 -11.99 -10.00 -1.99
CA LYS A 59 -12.00 -11.43 -1.69
C LYS A 59 -11.59 -11.70 -0.24
N GLU A 60 -10.57 -11.01 0.25
CA GLU A 60 -9.93 -11.32 1.52
C GLU A 60 -10.59 -10.63 2.72
N CYS A 61 -11.24 -9.48 2.50
CA CYS A 61 -11.93 -8.70 3.53
C CYS A 61 -13.45 -8.81 3.39
N SER A 62 -14.14 -8.97 4.53
CA SER A 62 -15.62 -8.95 4.53
C SER A 62 -16.13 -7.53 4.36
N LYS A 63 -16.64 -7.20 3.16
CA LYS A 63 -17.04 -5.83 2.77
C LYS A 63 -17.97 -5.12 3.76
N ASP A 64 -18.86 -5.86 4.43
CA ASP A 64 -19.91 -5.29 5.29
C ASP A 64 -19.72 -5.52 6.79
N ARG A 65 -18.77 -6.37 7.21
CA ARG A 65 -18.63 -6.80 8.62
C ARG A 65 -17.23 -6.59 9.20
N SER A 66 -16.29 -6.06 8.42
CA SER A 66 -14.93 -5.79 8.88
C SER A 66 -14.71 -4.29 9.10
N LEU A 67 -13.91 -3.97 10.12
CA LEU A 67 -13.23 -2.69 10.27
C LEU A 67 -11.84 -2.87 9.66
N ASN A 68 -11.54 -2.13 8.59
CA ASN A 68 -10.28 -2.24 7.88
C ASN A 68 -9.39 -1.04 8.21
N LEU A 69 -8.14 -1.31 8.55
CA LEU A 69 -7.10 -0.28 8.64
C LEU A 69 -6.09 -0.52 7.54
N ILE A 70 -5.86 0.47 6.70
CA ILE A 70 -4.90 0.38 5.61
C ILE A 70 -3.76 1.37 5.86
N LEU A 71 -2.56 0.83 6.03
CA LEU A 71 -1.32 1.58 6.04
C LEU A 71 -0.73 1.60 4.64
N ILE A 72 -0.58 2.79 4.07
CA ILE A 72 0.15 3.01 2.83
C ILE A 72 1.41 3.78 3.19
N ASP A 73 2.56 3.13 3.05
CA ASP A 73 3.85 3.71 3.43
C ASP A 73 4.78 3.81 2.22
N PRO A 74 4.48 4.69 1.24
CA PRO A 74 5.39 4.86 0.14
C PRO A 74 6.57 5.69 0.60
N THR A 75 7.77 5.25 0.24
CA THR A 75 9.00 6.01 0.49
C THR A 75 9.13 7.23 -0.41
N ASP A 76 8.18 7.43 -1.34
CA ASP A 76 8.10 8.50 -2.32
C ASP A 76 6.65 8.86 -2.74
N CYS A 77 6.47 9.87 -3.58
CA CYS A 77 5.15 10.26 -4.11
C CYS A 77 4.66 9.32 -5.24
N SER A 78 4.86 8.01 -5.16
CA SER A 78 4.51 7.08 -6.24
C SER A 78 3.09 6.49 -6.14
N VAL A 79 2.43 6.58 -4.99
CA VAL A 79 1.10 6.00 -4.81
C VAL A 79 0.06 6.79 -5.60
N PRO A 80 -0.65 6.17 -6.56
CA PRO A 80 -1.69 6.86 -7.30
C PRO A 80 -2.83 7.30 -6.36
N PHE A 81 -3.29 8.54 -6.48
CA PHE A 81 -4.43 9.02 -5.69
C PHE A 81 -5.69 8.16 -5.92
N ASP A 82 -5.84 7.64 -7.13
CA ASP A 82 -6.95 6.76 -7.52
C ASP A 82 -6.99 5.44 -6.75
N LEU A 83 -5.84 4.95 -6.26
CA LEU A 83 -5.80 3.76 -5.42
C LEU A 83 -6.62 3.96 -4.14
N ILE A 84 -6.42 5.08 -3.45
CA ILE A 84 -7.13 5.38 -2.20
C ILE A 84 -8.64 5.43 -2.46
N ARG A 85 -9.05 6.08 -3.57
CA ARG A 85 -10.44 6.13 -3.99
C ARG A 85 -11.01 4.73 -4.28
N HIS A 86 -10.30 3.91 -5.06
CA HIS A 86 -10.74 2.55 -5.40
C HIS A 86 -10.87 1.65 -4.17
N ILE A 87 -9.93 1.74 -3.24
CA ILE A 87 -9.99 1.02 -1.96
C ILE A 87 -11.21 1.47 -1.16
N LYS A 88 -11.47 2.78 -1.04
CA LYS A 88 -12.65 3.28 -0.31
C LYS A 88 -13.97 2.84 -0.92
N MET A 89 -14.05 2.69 -2.25
CA MET A 89 -15.23 2.12 -2.92
C MET A 89 -15.34 0.61 -2.73
N THR A 90 -14.22 -0.08 -2.52
CA THR A 90 -14.17 -1.53 -2.33
C THR A 90 -14.52 -1.95 -0.89
N LEU A 91 -14.05 -1.19 0.10
CA LEU A 91 -14.20 -1.46 1.52
C LEU A 91 -15.05 -0.37 2.17
N LYS A 92 -16.21 -0.75 2.71
CA LYS A 92 -17.18 0.21 3.29
C LYS A 92 -16.61 0.92 4.52
N ASN A 93 -16.14 0.13 5.49
CA ASN A 93 -15.54 0.62 6.74
C ASN A 93 -14.02 0.48 6.64
N VAL A 94 -13.35 1.58 6.30
CA VAL A 94 -11.91 1.63 6.13
C VAL A 94 -11.37 2.97 6.63
N ASP A 95 -10.33 2.87 7.43
CA ASP A 95 -9.48 3.98 7.86
C ASP A 95 -8.11 3.86 7.20
N PHE A 96 -7.49 5.00 6.92
CA PHE A 96 -6.20 5.07 6.24
C PHE A 96 -5.15 5.76 7.10
N ILE A 97 -3.96 5.19 7.13
CA ILE A 97 -2.73 5.87 7.51
C ILE A 97 -1.88 5.94 6.26
N VAL A 98 -1.63 7.15 5.74
CA VAL A 98 -0.84 7.35 4.53
C VAL A 98 0.40 8.15 4.89
N ASN A 99 1.58 7.55 4.73
CA ASN A 99 2.82 8.30 4.83
C ASN A 99 3.00 9.19 3.60
N VAL A 100 3.39 10.45 3.82
CA VAL A 100 3.70 11.40 2.76
C VAL A 100 5.06 12.00 3.07
N ALA A 101 6.09 11.51 2.38
CA ALA A 101 7.47 11.94 2.58
C ALA A 101 7.75 13.27 1.83
N THR A 102 7.43 14.39 2.46
CA THR A 102 7.57 15.73 1.86
C THR A 102 9.01 16.25 1.78
N GLY A 103 9.86 15.90 2.76
CA GLY A 103 11.23 16.44 2.89
C GLY A 103 12.35 15.59 2.27
N THR A 104 12.06 14.37 1.82
CA THR A 104 13.09 13.44 1.34
C THR A 104 12.95 13.16 -0.15
N ASP A 105 11.83 12.62 -0.62
CA ASP A 105 11.66 12.30 -2.04
C ASP A 105 11.33 13.54 -2.86
N PHE A 106 10.29 14.28 -2.47
CA PHE A 106 9.79 15.41 -3.25
C PHE A 106 10.87 16.47 -3.47
N THR A 107 11.51 16.98 -2.42
CA THR A 107 12.53 18.05 -2.54
C THR A 107 13.78 17.62 -3.30
N ARG A 108 14.20 16.34 -3.21
CA ARG A 108 15.39 15.83 -3.93
C ARG A 108 15.12 15.53 -5.40
N ASN A 109 13.94 15.01 -5.73
CA ASN A 109 13.66 14.44 -7.05
C ASN A 109 12.83 15.36 -7.95
N ILE A 110 12.10 16.33 -7.39
CA ILE A 110 11.36 17.35 -8.16
C ILE A 110 12.28 18.14 -9.09
N PRO A 111 13.45 18.67 -8.67
CA PRO A 111 14.35 19.40 -9.57
C PRO A 111 14.76 18.57 -10.79
N MET A 112 14.92 17.25 -10.63
CA MET A 112 15.26 16.35 -11.72
C MET A 112 14.05 16.08 -12.64
N ALA A 113 12.84 16.09 -12.10
CA ALA A 113 11.60 15.90 -12.88
C ALA A 113 11.30 17.07 -13.83
N PHE A 114 11.81 18.28 -13.57
CA PHE A 114 11.75 19.39 -14.53
C PHE A 114 12.50 19.09 -15.84
N ASN A 115 13.56 18.27 -15.76
CA ASN A 115 14.42 17.96 -16.90
C ASN A 115 14.20 16.54 -17.47
N ASP A 116 13.40 15.71 -16.81
CA ASP A 116 13.15 14.31 -17.17
C ASP A 116 11.65 13.96 -17.04
N LYS A 117 10.98 13.87 -18.19
CA LYS A 117 9.55 13.53 -18.26
C LYS A 117 9.23 12.16 -17.64
N HIS A 118 10.13 11.19 -17.70
CA HIS A 118 9.88 9.88 -17.08
C HIS A 118 9.79 9.99 -15.56
N ARG A 119 10.57 10.90 -14.95
CA ARG A 119 10.51 11.18 -13.51
C ARG A 119 9.30 12.03 -13.13
N ALA A 120 8.80 12.88 -14.02
CA ALA A 120 7.62 13.71 -13.79
C ALA A 120 6.32 12.90 -13.65
N ILE A 121 6.19 11.80 -14.41
CA ILE A 121 4.96 10.97 -14.47
C ILE A 121 4.46 10.53 -13.08
N LYS A 122 5.37 10.21 -12.14
CA LYS A 122 4.95 9.78 -10.79
C LYS A 122 4.23 10.89 -10.02
N TYR A 123 4.70 12.14 -10.17
CA TYR A 123 4.11 13.31 -9.52
C TYR A 123 2.76 13.67 -10.17
N GLU A 124 2.67 13.63 -11.49
CA GLU A 124 1.38 13.84 -12.20
C GLU A 124 0.30 12.85 -11.72
N ARG A 125 0.67 11.57 -11.59
CA ARG A 125 -0.22 10.51 -11.06
C ARG A 125 -0.60 10.73 -9.60
N PHE A 126 0.32 11.22 -8.77
CA PHE A 126 0.08 11.50 -7.36
C PHE A 126 -0.87 12.69 -7.16
N PHE A 127 -0.66 13.79 -7.88
CA PHE A 127 -1.40 15.04 -7.70
C PHE A 127 -2.67 15.16 -8.56
N ARG A 128 -2.93 14.20 -9.47
CA ARG A 128 -4.13 14.17 -10.32
C ARG A 128 -4.29 15.42 -11.20
N ARG A 129 -3.19 16.13 -11.46
CA ARG A 129 -3.12 17.31 -12.34
C ARG A 129 -2.24 16.99 -13.54
N PHE A 130 -2.76 17.27 -14.73
CA PHE A 130 -2.04 17.23 -16.02
C PHE A 130 -0.96 18.32 -16.16
N ILE A 131 -0.87 19.21 -15.18
CA ILE A 131 -0.06 20.42 -15.23
C ILE A 131 0.67 20.48 -13.89
N PHE A 132 1.83 19.83 -13.85
CA PHE A 132 2.85 20.13 -12.85
C PHE A 132 3.68 21.36 -13.27
N PHE A 133 3.54 21.79 -14.53
CA PHE A 133 4.18 22.94 -15.16
C PHE A 133 3.16 23.72 -15.99
#